data_AF-A0A2D0HQ65-F1
#
_entry.id   AF-A0A2D0HQ65-F1
#
_cell.length_a   1.000
_cell.length_b   1.000
_cell.length_c   1.000
_cell.angle_alpha   90.00
_cell.angle_beta   90.00
_cell.angle_gamma   90.00
#
_symmetry.space_group_name_H-M   'P 1'
#
loop_
_entity.id
_entity.type
_entity.pdbx_description
1 polymer ?
#
loop_
_entity_poly.entity_id
_entity_poly.type
_entity_poly.pdbx_seq_one_letter_code
_entity_poly.pdbx_strand_id
1 'polypeptide(L)'
;MGNDLKTLEELVELRGEGGDNAIAGRERFMIAEEFPILVDECDNSSPWIKRHAKRGRRYKQFICALAQNDTAENFGLQGDKETLYSCFCLVRLGQFGRDYARTKLKDPQLEQWLKAGGKRRFLVDDCPCELDLSSWGAGSREQPETSGGENEEVRSPQGLNEYEQFILNWGQQHPGELLKARIVQQGCNMLKKDDPENIRIMFECLADRGLGKVEGDGNRLGWRWSK
;
A
#
# COMPACT_ATOMS: atom_id res chain seq x y z
N MET A 1 8.91 -21.66 -3.76
CA MET A 1 10.26 -21.21 -4.17
C MET A 1 10.62 -21.57 -5.61
N GLY A 2 10.72 -22.85 -5.99
CA GLY A 2 11.12 -23.21 -7.36
C GLY A 2 10.18 -22.67 -8.45
N ASN A 3 8.86 -22.74 -8.22
CA ASN A 3 7.89 -22.14 -9.15
C ASN A 3 7.97 -20.61 -9.20
N ASP A 4 8.28 -19.95 -8.08
CA ASP A 4 8.40 -18.49 -8.03
C ASP A 4 9.57 -18.01 -8.89
N LEU A 5 10.67 -18.76 -8.88
CA LEU A 5 11.82 -18.52 -9.76
C LEU A 5 11.45 -18.66 -11.24
N LYS A 6 10.69 -19.71 -11.59
CA LYS A 6 10.20 -19.90 -12.96
C LYS A 6 9.28 -18.76 -13.39
N THR A 7 8.33 -18.37 -12.54
CA THR A 7 7.46 -17.23 -12.84
C THR A 7 8.26 -15.93 -12.99
N LEU A 8 9.31 -15.73 -12.19
CA LEU A 8 10.18 -14.57 -12.37
C LEU A 8 10.89 -14.59 -13.73
N GLU A 9 11.31 -15.75 -14.22
CA GLU A 9 11.90 -15.92 -15.56
C GLU A 9 10.86 -15.66 -16.66
N GLU A 10 9.66 -16.23 -16.56
CA GLU A 10 8.55 -15.98 -17.49
C GLU A 10 8.19 -14.48 -17.57
N LEU A 11 8.19 -13.77 -16.45
CA LEU A 11 7.94 -12.33 -16.43
C LEU A 11 9.06 -11.52 -17.12
N VAL A 12 10.30 -12.01 -17.06
CA VAL A 12 11.42 -11.40 -17.80
C VAL A 12 11.18 -11.51 -19.29
N GLU A 13 10.79 -12.68 -19.77
CA GLU A 13 10.50 -12.96 -21.18
C GLU A 13 9.31 -12.13 -21.67
N LEU A 14 8.17 -12.22 -20.97
CA LEU A 14 6.94 -11.48 -21.31
C LEU A 14 7.17 -9.97 -21.40
N ARG A 15 7.93 -9.40 -20.44
CA ARG A 15 8.28 -7.98 -20.48
C ARG A 15 9.26 -7.65 -21.60
N GLY A 16 10.16 -8.56 -21.93
CA GLY A 16 11.10 -8.41 -23.05
C GLY A 16 10.36 -8.28 -24.39
N GLU A 17 9.28 -9.03 -24.56
CA GLU A 17 8.47 -9.05 -25.80
C GLU A 17 7.43 -7.92 -25.85
N GLY A 18 6.70 -7.69 -24.76
CA GLY A 18 5.52 -6.81 -24.73
C GLY A 18 5.66 -5.54 -23.87
N GLY A 19 6.85 -5.27 -23.32
CA GLY A 19 7.09 -4.10 -22.47
C GLY A 19 6.39 -4.18 -21.11
N ASP A 20 6.28 -3.04 -20.41
CA ASP A 20 5.75 -2.99 -19.04
C ASP A 20 4.26 -3.35 -18.95
N ASN A 21 3.48 -3.11 -20.00
CA ASN A 21 2.05 -3.44 -20.03
C ASN A 21 1.80 -4.96 -20.04
N ALA A 22 2.75 -5.76 -20.55
CA ALA A 22 2.63 -7.22 -20.59
C ALA A 22 2.63 -7.87 -19.20
N ILE A 23 3.15 -7.16 -18.19
CA ILE A 23 3.23 -7.64 -16.80
C ILE A 23 2.28 -6.92 -15.85
N ALA A 24 1.40 -6.04 -16.37
CA ALA A 24 0.37 -5.38 -15.57
C ALA A 24 -0.63 -6.41 -15.00
N GLY A 25 -0.99 -6.26 -13.72
CA GLY A 25 -1.89 -7.19 -13.03
C GLY A 25 -1.22 -8.48 -12.56
N ARG A 26 0.10 -8.63 -12.74
CA ARG A 26 0.90 -9.78 -12.29
C ARG A 26 1.78 -9.47 -11.08
N GLU A 27 1.52 -8.34 -10.41
CA GLU A 27 2.19 -7.94 -9.19
C GLU A 27 2.01 -9.00 -8.10
N ARG A 28 3.10 -9.30 -7.38
CA ARG A 28 3.04 -10.24 -6.24
C ARG A 28 3.86 -9.73 -5.07
N PHE A 29 3.33 -9.93 -3.88
CA PHE A 29 4.04 -9.78 -2.61
C PHE A 29 4.10 -11.14 -1.94
N MET A 30 5.31 -11.69 -1.83
CA MET A 30 5.54 -13.02 -1.27
C MET A 30 6.12 -12.91 0.13
N ILE A 31 5.59 -13.69 1.07
CA ILE A 31 6.07 -13.75 2.44
C ILE A 31 6.70 -15.11 2.67
N ALA A 32 7.95 -15.12 3.10
CA ALA A 32 8.70 -16.31 3.46
C ALA A 32 8.94 -16.28 4.98
N GLU A 33 8.10 -17.02 5.71
CA GLU A 33 8.18 -17.14 7.16
C GLU A 33 9.31 -18.07 7.57
N GLU A 34 10.01 -17.73 8.66
CA GLU A 34 11.13 -18.49 9.23
C GLU A 34 12.13 -18.95 8.15
N PHE A 35 12.67 -17.96 7.44
CA PHE A 35 13.59 -18.16 6.32
C PHE A 35 14.79 -19.07 6.63
N PRO A 36 15.37 -19.10 7.85
CA PRO A 36 16.42 -20.06 8.19
C PRO A 36 16.04 -21.52 7.92
N ILE A 37 14.79 -21.92 8.19
CA ILE A 37 14.31 -23.28 7.88
C ILE A 37 14.32 -23.51 6.36
N LEU A 38 13.97 -22.49 5.58
CA LEU A 38 14.01 -22.57 4.12
C LEU A 38 15.45 -22.69 3.60
N VAL A 39 16.41 -22.06 4.28
CA VAL A 39 17.84 -22.26 3.98
C VAL A 39 18.26 -23.70 4.20
N ASP A 40 17.82 -24.30 5.31
CA ASP A 40 18.20 -25.65 5.70
C ASP A 40 17.49 -26.73 4.85
N GLU A 41 16.24 -26.52 4.48
CA GLU A 41 15.39 -27.55 3.87
C GLU A 41 15.16 -27.37 2.35
N CYS A 42 15.42 -26.18 1.80
CA CYS A 42 15.16 -25.90 0.38
C CYS A 42 16.42 -25.49 -0.38
N ASP A 43 16.83 -26.31 -1.34
CA ASP A 43 17.98 -26.04 -2.24
C ASP A 43 17.88 -24.70 -2.99
N ASN A 44 16.64 -24.24 -3.22
CA ASN A 44 16.36 -23.04 -4.00
C ASN A 44 16.27 -21.76 -3.15
N SER A 45 16.40 -21.80 -1.83
CA SER A 45 16.21 -20.63 -0.95
C SER A 45 17.18 -19.48 -1.24
N SER A 46 18.48 -19.79 -1.26
CA SER A 46 19.56 -18.85 -1.56
C SER A 46 19.41 -18.20 -2.96
N PRO A 47 19.22 -18.95 -4.06
CA PRO A 47 18.98 -18.33 -5.36
C PRO A 47 17.63 -17.59 -5.44
N TRP A 48 16.60 -18.06 -4.73
CA TRP A 48 15.29 -17.41 -4.68
C TRP A 48 15.39 -15.99 -4.12
N ILE A 49 15.95 -15.83 -2.92
CA ILE A 49 16.03 -14.51 -2.29
C ILE A 49 16.96 -13.56 -3.06
N LYS A 50 18.10 -14.05 -3.57
CA LYS A 50 19.04 -13.24 -4.35
C LYS A 50 18.42 -12.70 -5.64
N ARG A 51 17.70 -13.55 -6.39
CA ARG A 51 17.08 -13.15 -7.66
C ARG A 51 15.93 -12.18 -7.43
N HIS A 52 15.08 -12.42 -6.44
CA HIS A 52 14.00 -11.50 -6.10
C HIS A 52 14.54 -10.16 -5.57
N ALA A 53 15.57 -10.16 -4.72
CA ALA A 53 16.21 -8.94 -4.23
C ALA A 53 16.76 -8.07 -5.37
N LYS A 54 17.54 -8.66 -6.29
CA LYS A 54 18.25 -7.92 -7.33
C LYS A 54 17.39 -7.57 -8.55
N ARG A 55 16.36 -8.37 -8.86
CA ARG A 55 15.58 -8.22 -10.11
C ARG A 55 14.09 -8.05 -9.89
N GLY A 56 13.54 -8.48 -8.76
CA GLY A 56 12.10 -8.56 -8.50
C GLY A 56 11.37 -7.23 -8.68
N ARG A 57 11.96 -6.13 -8.21
CA ARG A 57 11.39 -4.76 -8.34
C ARG A 57 10.99 -4.42 -9.76
N ARG A 58 11.83 -4.74 -10.76
CA ARG A 58 11.56 -4.44 -12.17
C ARG A 58 10.33 -5.17 -12.71
N TYR A 59 10.00 -6.33 -12.14
CA TYR A 59 8.87 -7.16 -12.52
C TYR A 59 7.74 -7.11 -11.49
N LYS A 60 7.78 -6.12 -10.59
CA LYS A 60 6.80 -5.91 -9.51
C LYS A 60 6.59 -7.16 -8.63
N GLN A 61 7.68 -7.90 -8.39
CA GLN A 61 7.73 -9.06 -7.51
C GLN A 61 8.46 -8.66 -6.23
N PHE A 62 7.73 -8.47 -5.15
CA PHE A 62 8.25 -8.03 -3.85
C PHE A 62 8.26 -9.20 -2.88
N ILE A 63 9.21 -9.17 -1.94
CA ILE A 63 9.40 -10.23 -0.96
C ILE A 63 9.53 -9.66 0.45
N CYS A 64 8.99 -10.39 1.42
CA CYS A 64 9.22 -10.20 2.85
C CYS A 64 9.76 -11.53 3.38
N ALA A 65 10.98 -11.52 3.90
CA ALA A 65 11.59 -12.69 4.53
C ALA A 65 11.69 -12.44 6.03
N LEU A 66 11.22 -13.40 6.83
CA LEU A 66 11.16 -13.28 8.28
C LEU A 66 12.19 -14.23 8.92
N ALA A 67 12.93 -13.72 9.90
CA ALA A 67 13.87 -14.51 10.68
C ALA A 67 13.99 -13.91 12.09
N GLN A 68 14.46 -14.70 13.05
CA GLN A 68 14.66 -14.25 14.45
C GLN A 68 15.83 -13.27 14.61
N ASN A 69 16.81 -13.31 13.70
CA ASN A 69 17.92 -12.36 13.65
C ASN A 69 18.24 -12.00 12.20
N ASP A 70 18.89 -10.86 12.00
CA ASP A 70 19.13 -10.24 10.70
C ASP A 70 20.48 -10.63 10.08
N THR A 71 21.02 -11.81 10.41
CA THR A 71 22.30 -12.24 9.83
C THR A 71 22.13 -12.71 8.39
N ALA A 72 23.11 -12.41 7.53
CA ALA A 72 23.07 -12.84 6.13
C ALA A 72 23.01 -14.37 5.98
N GLU A 73 23.58 -15.13 6.91
CA GLU A 73 23.55 -16.59 6.92
C GLU A 73 22.12 -17.13 7.06
N ASN A 74 21.35 -16.58 7.99
CA ASN A 74 19.93 -16.89 8.17
C ASN A 74 19.07 -16.69 6.92
N PHE A 75 19.57 -15.91 5.95
CA PHE A 75 18.91 -15.65 4.68
C PHE A 75 19.56 -16.37 3.49
N GLY A 76 20.50 -17.29 3.69
CA GLY A 76 21.22 -17.95 2.58
C GLY A 76 22.12 -16.99 1.78
N LEU A 77 22.51 -15.87 2.40
CA LEU A 77 23.35 -14.82 1.84
C LEU A 77 24.77 -14.85 2.43
N GLN A 78 25.22 -16.01 2.92
CA GLN A 78 26.61 -16.18 3.36
C GLN A 78 27.56 -15.86 2.19
N GLY A 79 28.54 -14.99 2.44
CA GLY A 79 29.44 -14.48 1.40
C GLY A 79 28.85 -13.38 0.48
N ASP A 80 27.58 -13.02 0.63
CA ASP A 80 26.90 -11.96 -0.15
C ASP A 80 26.07 -11.05 0.79
N LYS A 81 26.71 -10.60 1.88
CA LYS A 81 26.09 -9.74 2.89
C LYS A 81 25.59 -8.42 2.29
N GLU A 82 26.27 -7.93 1.27
CA GLU A 82 25.91 -6.69 0.58
C GLU A 82 24.50 -6.77 0.00
N THR A 83 24.07 -7.92 -0.52
CA THR A 83 22.70 -8.09 -1.02
C THR A 83 21.67 -7.83 0.07
N LEU A 84 21.92 -8.27 1.31
CA LEU A 84 20.99 -8.01 2.42
C LEU A 84 20.86 -6.51 2.69
N TYR A 85 21.98 -5.80 2.82
CA TYR A 85 21.97 -4.39 3.24
C TYR A 85 21.72 -3.39 2.10
N SER A 86 21.89 -3.78 0.83
CA SER A 86 21.66 -2.90 -0.33
C SER A 86 20.29 -3.09 -0.97
N CYS A 87 19.67 -4.26 -0.83
CA CYS A 87 18.43 -4.60 -1.53
C CYS A 87 17.21 -4.71 -0.58
N PHE A 88 17.41 -4.76 0.73
CA PHE A 88 16.33 -4.86 1.71
C PHE A 88 16.34 -3.69 2.69
N CYS A 89 15.15 -3.37 3.21
CA CYS A 89 14.99 -2.62 4.45
C CYS A 89 14.80 -3.63 5.59
N LEU A 90 15.53 -3.45 6.69
CA LEU A 90 15.49 -4.37 7.83
C LEU A 90 14.52 -3.88 8.89
N VAL A 91 13.42 -4.60 9.07
CA VAL A 91 12.46 -4.29 10.15
C VAL A 91 12.82 -5.07 11.41
N ARG A 92 13.22 -4.37 12.47
CA ARG A 92 13.63 -4.97 13.75
C ARG A 92 12.57 -4.73 14.81
N LEU A 93 11.95 -5.82 15.27
CA LEU A 93 10.81 -5.79 16.19
C LEU A 93 11.22 -6.19 17.62
N GLY A 94 10.42 -5.78 18.61
CA GLY A 94 10.39 -6.37 19.94
C GLY A 94 11.74 -6.39 20.69
N GLN A 95 12.11 -7.55 21.23
CA GLN A 95 13.38 -7.71 21.97
C GLN A 95 14.60 -7.49 21.08
N PHE A 96 14.56 -8.00 19.85
CA PHE A 96 15.66 -7.86 18.90
C PHE A 96 15.98 -6.39 18.60
N GLY A 97 14.96 -5.58 18.29
CA GLY A 97 15.15 -4.13 18.05
C GLY A 97 15.71 -3.38 19.26
N ARG A 98 15.26 -3.73 20.48
CA ARG A 98 15.78 -3.14 21.73
C ARG A 98 17.25 -3.49 21.96
N ASP A 99 17.61 -4.75 21.78
CA ASP A 99 19.00 -5.21 21.93
C ASP A 99 19.89 -4.60 20.85
N TYR A 100 19.38 -4.45 19.63
CA TYR A 100 20.08 -3.75 18.54
C TYR A 100 20.37 -2.28 18.90
N ALA A 101 19.37 -1.53 19.35
CA ALA A 101 19.54 -0.15 19.80
C ALA A 101 20.59 -0.04 20.92
N ARG A 102 20.53 -0.92 21.93
CA ARG A 102 21.46 -0.92 23.06
C ARG A 102 22.89 -1.28 22.64
N THR A 103 23.06 -2.32 21.83
CA THR A 103 24.38 -2.95 21.61
C THR A 103 25.07 -2.51 20.33
N LYS A 104 24.31 -2.25 19.25
CA LYS A 104 24.85 -1.88 17.94
C LYS A 104 24.86 -0.37 17.76
N LEU A 105 23.72 0.29 18.01
CA LEU A 105 23.61 1.75 17.90
C LEU A 105 24.16 2.47 19.14
N LYS A 106 24.29 1.74 20.26
CA LYS A 106 24.74 2.28 21.56
C LYS A 106 23.89 3.46 22.02
N ASP A 107 22.58 3.36 21.81
CA ASP A 107 21.60 4.37 22.18
C ASP A 107 20.62 3.81 23.24
N PRO A 108 20.91 4.01 24.54
CA PRO A 108 20.04 3.58 25.62
C PRO A 108 18.70 4.32 25.65
N GLN A 109 18.63 5.55 25.12
CA GLN A 109 17.37 6.31 25.10
C GLN A 109 16.42 5.71 24.07
N LEU A 110 16.95 5.35 22.90
CA LEU A 110 16.20 4.64 21.87
C LEU A 110 15.70 3.28 22.37
N GLU A 111 16.52 2.52 23.09
CA GLU A 111 16.10 1.27 23.72
C GLU A 111 14.89 1.48 24.66
N GLN A 112 14.96 2.49 25.53
CA GLN A 112 13.84 2.81 26.44
C GLN A 112 12.61 3.30 25.68
N TRP A 113 12.78 4.10 24.62
CA TRP A 113 11.69 4.57 23.77
C TRP A 113 10.96 3.42 23.08
N LEU A 114 11.71 2.48 22.50
CA LEU A 114 11.19 1.23 21.91
C LEU A 114 10.43 0.41 22.96
N LYS A 115 11.02 0.24 24.16
CA LYS A 115 10.39 -0.49 25.27
C LYS A 115 9.06 0.14 25.71
N ALA A 116 9.00 1.46 25.80
CA ALA A 116 7.81 2.19 26.24
C ALA A 116 6.63 2.10 25.25
N GLY A 117 6.90 1.97 23.95
CA GLY A 117 5.83 1.85 22.93
C GLY A 117 5.25 0.45 22.75
N GLY A 118 5.81 -0.57 23.41
CA GLY A 118 5.37 -1.95 23.28
C GLY A 118 5.49 -2.46 21.85
N LYS A 119 4.40 -3.02 21.30
CA LYS A 119 4.38 -3.60 19.94
C LYS A 119 4.29 -2.56 18.81
N ARG A 120 4.06 -1.29 19.13
CA ARG A 120 3.86 -0.23 18.12
C ARG A 120 5.17 0.39 17.66
N ARG A 121 6.24 0.29 18.45
CA ARG A 121 7.54 0.89 18.15
C ARG A 121 8.54 -0.16 17.71
N PHE A 122 9.26 0.15 16.65
CA PHE A 122 10.22 -0.74 16.02
C PHE A 122 11.30 0.08 15.31
N LEU A 123 12.31 -0.60 14.77
CA LEU A 123 13.29 0.04 13.90
C LEU A 123 13.05 -0.41 12.45
N VAL A 124 13.18 0.53 11.51
CA VAL A 124 13.37 0.24 10.09
C VAL A 124 14.77 0.68 9.75
N ASP A 125 15.60 -0.28 9.38
CA ASP A 125 17.05 -0.17 9.45
C ASP A 125 17.45 0.35 10.83
N ASP A 126 18.04 1.55 10.89
CA ASP A 126 18.49 2.16 12.14
C ASP A 126 17.59 3.33 12.59
N CYS A 127 16.45 3.53 11.90
CA CYS A 127 15.52 4.61 12.16
C CYS A 127 14.39 4.17 13.10
N PRO A 128 14.06 4.94 14.16
CA PRO A 128 12.88 4.69 14.98
C PRO A 128 11.58 4.90 14.21
N CYS A 129 10.68 3.93 14.30
CA CYS A 129 9.35 3.99 13.69
C CYS A 129 8.27 3.64 14.72
N GLU A 130 7.11 4.28 14.60
CA GLU A 130 5.94 4.01 15.41
C GLU A 130 4.74 3.77 14.49
N LEU A 131 4.05 2.64 14.67
CA LEU A 131 2.83 2.32 13.95
C LEU A 131 1.68 3.12 14.56
N ASP A 132 1.17 4.09 13.80
CA ASP A 132 -0.09 4.72 14.09
C ASP A 132 -1.23 3.85 13.55
N LEU A 133 -2.00 3.26 14.48
CA LEU A 133 -3.16 2.44 14.15
C LEU A 133 -4.47 3.24 14.15
N SER A 134 -4.41 4.56 14.33
CA SER A 134 -5.60 5.43 14.35
C SER A 134 -6.41 5.36 13.04
N SER A 135 -5.75 5.01 11.93
CA SER A 135 -6.35 4.85 10.60
C SER A 135 -6.52 3.38 10.17
N TRP A 136 -6.08 2.40 10.97
CA TRP A 136 -6.12 0.98 10.59
C TRP A 136 -7.56 0.44 10.64
N GLY A 137 -8.18 0.27 9.46
CA GLY A 137 -9.59 -0.09 9.31
C GLY A 137 -10.47 1.04 8.74
N ALA A 138 -9.94 2.25 8.58
CA ALA A 138 -10.51 3.24 7.67
C ALA A 138 -9.97 2.92 6.26
N GLY A 139 -10.78 2.25 5.44
CA GLY A 139 -10.35 1.69 4.15
C GLY A 139 -9.49 2.62 3.30
N SER A 140 -8.24 2.24 3.09
CA SER A 140 -7.34 2.83 2.11
C SER A 140 -7.77 2.42 0.71
N ARG A 141 -8.62 3.23 0.09
CA ARG A 141 -8.83 3.20 -1.36
C ARG A 141 -7.87 4.21 -1.97
N GLU A 142 -6.60 3.84 -2.11
CA GLU A 142 -5.63 4.67 -2.83
C GLU A 142 -5.79 4.43 -4.34
N GLN A 143 -6.19 5.50 -5.04
CA GLN A 143 -6.08 5.64 -6.49
C GLN A 143 -4.60 5.81 -6.88
N PRO A 144 -4.20 5.43 -8.12
CA PRO A 144 -2.83 5.62 -8.57
C PRO A 144 -2.55 7.10 -8.82
N GLU A 145 -1.52 7.62 -8.16
CA GLU A 145 -1.00 8.97 -8.36
C GLU A 145 -0.43 9.15 -9.77
N THR A 146 -0.97 10.12 -10.50
CA THR A 146 -0.23 10.83 -11.55
C THR A 146 0.25 12.16 -10.99
N SER A 147 1.57 12.32 -11.01
CA SER A 147 2.33 13.48 -10.56
C SER A 147 1.93 14.79 -11.25
N GLY A 148 1.84 15.89 -10.48
CA GLY A 148 2.11 17.23 -10.99
C GLY A 148 1.52 18.39 -10.20
N GLY A 149 2.39 19.16 -9.51
CA GLY A 149 2.29 20.62 -9.40
C GLY A 149 1.42 21.24 -8.30
N GLU A 150 2.10 21.80 -7.29
CA GLU A 150 1.80 23.00 -6.47
C GLU A 150 0.38 23.61 -6.50
N ASN A 151 -0.27 23.65 -5.32
CA ASN A 151 -0.55 24.90 -4.60
C ASN A 151 -1.18 24.62 -3.23
N GLU A 152 -0.66 25.30 -2.20
CA GLU A 152 -1.39 25.53 -0.96
C GLU A 152 -2.67 26.30 -1.30
N GLU A 153 -3.84 25.82 -0.86
CA GLU A 153 -4.79 26.65 -0.11
C GLU A 153 -6.04 25.89 0.40
N VAL A 154 -6.37 26.22 1.65
CA VAL A 154 -7.69 26.13 2.31
C VAL A 154 -8.24 24.74 2.66
N ARG A 155 -7.93 24.32 3.89
CA ARG A 155 -8.70 23.34 4.68
C ARG A 155 -10.17 23.76 4.77
N SER A 156 -11.04 23.04 4.07
CA SER A 156 -12.49 23.05 4.32
C SER A 156 -12.81 22.10 5.48
N PRO A 157 -13.72 22.46 6.39
CA PRO A 157 -14.06 21.63 7.54
C PRO A 157 -14.97 20.48 7.09
N GLN A 158 -14.60 19.26 7.48
CA GLN A 158 -15.13 17.95 7.08
C GLN A 158 -14.36 17.40 5.88
N GLY A 159 -13.68 16.25 6.07
CA GLY A 159 -12.78 15.62 5.11
C GLY A 159 -13.47 15.03 3.88
N LEU A 160 -14.31 15.83 3.22
CA LEU A 160 -14.89 15.57 1.91
C LEU A 160 -13.91 16.09 0.85
N ASN A 161 -13.72 15.33 -0.23
CA ASN A 161 -12.99 15.84 -1.38
C ASN A 161 -13.85 16.83 -2.18
N GLU A 162 -13.25 17.56 -3.13
CA GLU A 162 -13.94 18.61 -3.90
C GLU A 162 -15.16 18.08 -4.70
N TYR A 163 -15.11 16.81 -5.11
CA TYR A 163 -16.19 16.15 -5.85
C TYR A 163 -17.38 15.80 -4.95
N GLU A 164 -17.09 15.23 -3.77
CA GLU A 164 -18.07 14.95 -2.72
C GLU A 164 -18.74 16.26 -2.28
N GLN A 165 -17.96 17.35 -2.16
CA GLN A 165 -18.48 18.67 -1.83
C GLN A 165 -19.40 19.23 -2.94
N PHE A 166 -19.05 19.04 -4.22
CA PHE A 166 -19.92 19.43 -5.33
C PHE A 166 -21.26 18.69 -5.30
N ILE A 167 -21.23 17.37 -5.12
CA ILE A 167 -22.46 16.54 -5.03
C ILE A 167 -23.31 16.97 -3.84
N LEU A 168 -22.67 17.21 -2.69
CA LEU A 168 -23.34 17.69 -1.48
C LEU A 168 -24.03 19.05 -1.70
N ASN A 169 -23.29 20.01 -2.27
CA ASN A 169 -23.80 21.36 -2.54
C ASN A 169 -24.97 21.30 -3.54
N TRP A 170 -24.86 20.48 -4.58
CA TRP A 170 -25.96 20.28 -5.52
C TRP A 170 -27.19 19.69 -4.82
N GLY A 171 -27.00 18.67 -3.99
CA GLY A 171 -28.09 18.04 -3.23
C GLY A 171 -28.79 18.98 -2.25
N GLN A 172 -28.04 19.88 -1.60
CA GLN A 172 -28.60 20.91 -0.73
C GLN A 172 -29.42 21.96 -1.51
N GLN A 173 -29.01 22.26 -2.75
CA GLN A 173 -29.75 23.16 -3.64
C GLN A 173 -31.00 22.50 -4.25
N HIS A 174 -31.00 21.17 -4.38
CA HIS A 174 -32.09 20.37 -4.97
C HIS A 174 -32.57 19.26 -4.02
N PRO A 175 -33.19 19.61 -2.88
CA PRO A 175 -33.60 18.63 -1.87
C PRO A 175 -34.68 17.70 -2.41
N GLY A 176 -34.49 16.40 -2.23
CA GLY A 176 -35.42 15.37 -2.70
C GLY A 176 -35.26 14.97 -4.18
N GLU A 177 -34.46 15.69 -4.97
CA GLU A 177 -34.17 15.30 -6.34
C GLU A 177 -33.14 14.17 -6.41
N LEU A 178 -33.30 13.30 -7.42
CA LEU A 178 -32.39 12.17 -7.64
C LEU A 178 -31.29 12.57 -8.62
N LEU A 179 -30.11 12.86 -8.09
CA LEU A 179 -28.91 13.16 -8.85
C LEU A 179 -28.39 11.91 -9.57
N LYS A 180 -28.25 12.00 -10.89
CA LYS A 180 -27.67 10.94 -11.73
C LYS A 180 -26.24 11.29 -12.12
N ALA A 181 -25.41 10.26 -12.34
CA ALA A 181 -24.02 10.45 -12.76
C ALA A 181 -23.87 11.37 -13.98
N ARG A 182 -24.77 11.26 -14.97
CA ARG A 182 -24.79 12.12 -16.16
C ARG A 182 -24.97 13.62 -15.84
N ILE A 183 -25.77 13.94 -14.82
CA ILE A 183 -26.01 15.33 -14.40
C ILE A 183 -24.74 15.90 -13.77
N VAL A 184 -24.05 15.09 -12.96
CA VAL A 184 -22.76 15.45 -12.36
C VAL A 184 -21.69 15.67 -13.44
N GLN A 185 -21.60 14.79 -14.46
CA GLN A 185 -20.68 14.96 -15.59
C GLN A 185 -20.95 16.24 -16.41
N GLN A 186 -22.22 16.67 -16.48
CA GLN A 186 -22.60 17.89 -17.19
C GLN A 186 -22.36 19.15 -16.36
N GLY A 187 -22.54 19.08 -15.04
CA GLY A 187 -22.39 20.21 -14.12
C GLY A 187 -20.97 20.42 -13.60
N CYS A 188 -20.12 19.38 -13.62
CA CYS A 188 -18.75 19.46 -13.15
C CYS A 188 -17.77 19.20 -14.31
N ASN A 189 -17.09 20.26 -14.78
CA ASN A 189 -16.10 20.16 -15.86
C ASN A 189 -14.97 19.15 -15.55
N MET A 190 -14.66 18.96 -14.26
CA MET A 190 -13.62 18.03 -13.81
C MET A 190 -14.06 16.56 -13.96
N LEU A 191 -15.35 16.26 -13.82
CA LEU A 191 -15.90 14.90 -13.96
C LEU A 191 -16.42 14.60 -15.36
N LYS A 192 -16.30 15.54 -16.31
CA LYS A 192 -16.86 15.41 -17.67
C LYS A 192 -16.27 14.25 -18.47
N LYS A 193 -15.04 13.83 -18.15
CA LYS A 193 -14.32 12.72 -18.80
C LYS A 193 -14.26 11.45 -17.94
N ASP A 194 -14.79 11.49 -16.72
CA ASP A 194 -14.73 10.36 -15.80
C ASP A 194 -15.78 9.31 -16.14
N ASP A 195 -15.47 8.05 -15.82
CA ASP A 195 -16.41 6.94 -15.94
C ASP A 195 -17.64 7.20 -15.03
N PRO A 196 -18.88 7.12 -15.56
CA PRO A 196 -20.10 7.19 -14.74
C PRO A 196 -20.08 6.29 -13.51
N GLU A 197 -19.36 5.17 -13.55
CA GLU A 197 -19.22 4.27 -12.41
C GLU A 197 -18.47 4.89 -11.22
N ASN A 198 -17.45 5.72 -11.49
CA ASN A 198 -16.73 6.45 -10.44
C ASN A 198 -17.64 7.41 -9.68
N ILE A 199 -18.58 8.05 -10.39
CA ILE A 199 -19.54 8.97 -9.78
C ILE A 199 -20.57 8.21 -8.93
N ARG A 200 -20.97 7.01 -9.37
CA ARG A 200 -21.86 6.13 -8.59
C ARG A 200 -21.19 5.64 -7.31
N ILE A 201 -19.91 5.35 -7.37
CA ILE A 201 -19.11 5.04 -6.17
C ILE A 201 -19.14 6.23 -5.19
N MET A 202 -19.00 7.47 -5.66
CA MET A 202 -19.08 8.65 -4.79
C MET A 202 -20.47 8.79 -4.14
N PHE A 203 -21.54 8.44 -4.86
CA PHE A 203 -22.89 8.41 -4.32
C PHE A 203 -23.04 7.44 -3.16
N GLU A 204 -22.48 6.23 -3.28
CA GLU A 204 -22.45 5.24 -2.22
C GLU A 204 -21.64 5.73 -1.02
N CYS A 205 -20.44 6.29 -1.24
CA CYS A 205 -19.61 6.84 -0.18
C CYS A 205 -20.30 7.96 0.61
N LEU A 206 -21.05 8.85 -0.06
CA LEU A 206 -21.81 9.90 0.60
C LEU A 206 -22.97 9.33 1.44
N ALA A 207 -23.67 8.33 0.91
CA ALA A 207 -24.74 7.66 1.66
C ALA A 207 -24.21 6.88 2.88
N ASP A 208 -23.07 6.21 2.77
CA ASP A 208 -22.41 5.52 3.89
C ASP A 208 -21.98 6.49 4.99
N ARG A 209 -21.61 7.72 4.63
CA ARG A 209 -21.31 8.82 5.57
C ARG A 209 -22.57 9.48 6.16
N GLY A 210 -23.77 8.97 5.84
CA GLY A 210 -25.04 9.54 6.27
C GLY A 210 -25.37 10.90 5.64
N LEU A 211 -24.71 11.22 4.51
CA LEU A 211 -24.91 12.44 3.73
C LEU A 211 -25.71 12.05 2.49
N GLY A 212 -27.02 11.83 2.66
CA GLY A 212 -27.93 11.42 1.58
C GLY A 212 -28.20 9.92 1.52
N LYS A 213 -28.90 9.50 0.48
CA LYS A 213 -29.29 8.11 0.20
C LYS A 213 -29.11 7.79 -1.28
N VAL A 214 -28.66 6.57 -1.54
CA VAL A 214 -28.63 6.01 -2.89
C VAL A 214 -29.98 5.38 -3.23
N GLU A 215 -30.48 5.64 -4.45
CA GLU A 215 -31.66 5.00 -5.00
C GLU A 215 -31.38 4.43 -6.40
N GLY A 216 -31.74 3.16 -6.59
CA GLY A 216 -31.56 2.40 -7.84
C GLY A 216 -30.46 1.34 -7.75
N ASP A 217 -30.22 0.67 -8.88
CA ASP A 217 -29.21 -0.39 -9.00
C ASP A 217 -28.44 -0.24 -10.33
N GLY A 218 -27.16 -0.62 -10.32
CA GLY A 218 -26.22 -0.54 -11.43
C GLY A 218 -26.28 0.78 -12.19
N ASN A 219 -26.58 0.70 -13.49
CA ASN A 219 -26.62 1.89 -14.35
C ASN A 219 -27.70 2.92 -14.00
N ARG A 220 -28.68 2.54 -13.17
CA ARG A 220 -29.76 3.41 -12.71
C ARG A 220 -29.51 3.96 -11.31
N LEU A 221 -28.37 3.69 -10.70
CA LEU A 221 -27.98 4.23 -9.40
C LEU A 221 -27.90 5.75 -9.46
N GLY A 222 -28.56 6.42 -8.51
CA GLY A 222 -28.47 7.85 -8.28
C GLY A 222 -28.46 8.17 -6.80
N TRP A 223 -28.14 9.41 -6.46
CA TRP A 223 -28.06 9.89 -5.09
C TRP A 223 -29.06 10.99 -4.83
N ARG A 224 -29.66 10.99 -3.64
CA ARG A 224 -30.60 12.00 -3.20
C ARG A 224 -30.14 12.55 -1.85
N TRP A 225 -30.20 13.87 -1.69
CA TRP A 225 -29.99 14.49 -0.39
C TRP A 225 -31.10 14.10 0.59
N SER A 226 -30.72 13.55 1.74
CA SER A 226 -31.62 13.16 2.82
C SER A 226 -31.08 13.68 4.14
N LYS A 227 -31.36 14.95 4.41
CA LYS A 227 -31.12 15.59 5.71
C LYS A 227 -32.07 16.75 5.85
#